data_AF-A0A1B8GCI4-F1
#
_entry.id   AF-A0A1B8GCI4-F1
#
_cell.length_a   1.000
_cell.length_b   1.000
_cell.length_c   1.000
_cell.angle_alpha   90.00
_cell.angle_beta   90.00
_cell.angle_gamma   90.00
#
_symmetry.space_group_name_H-M   'P 1'
#
loop_
_entity.id
_entity.type
_entity.pdbx_description
1 polymer ?
#
loop_
_entity_poly.entity_id
_entity_poly.type
_entity_poly.pdbx_seq_one_letter_code
_entity_poly.pdbx_strand_id
1 'polypeptide(L)'
;MSIGQLQPPEGSSSSSSSASLSSIPLASTSSRCPRCSDTLYLPPSIETLEYVFPSVSPSSVDRSVPRCFQCDKVNAERAAYFAEFPPPTHVNPVAELESRILQIRDYIASDIEVDGMKIALAVAIDQKSAKERERDAGIREALNEFCGIWGPPRTS
;
A
#
# COMPACT_ATOMS: atom_id res chain seq x y z
N MET A 1 -40.69 -4.24 -52.37
CA MET A 1 -40.40 -4.99 -51.12
C MET A 1 -38.91 -4.80 -50.89
N SER A 2 -38.45 -3.94 -49.97
CA SER A 2 -38.31 -4.20 -48.51
C SER A 2 -37.48 -5.46 -48.24
N ILE A 3 -36.43 -5.58 -47.40
CA ILE A 3 -35.68 -4.82 -46.37
C ILE A 3 -34.37 -5.67 -46.26
N GLY A 4 -33.14 -5.15 -46.24
CA GLY A 4 -32.41 -4.68 -45.05
C GLY A 4 -31.48 -5.75 -44.44
N GLN A 5 -30.56 -5.26 -43.60
CA GLN A 5 -29.69 -5.97 -42.63
C GLN A 5 -28.35 -6.51 -43.16
N LEU A 6 -27.22 -5.85 -42.84
CA LEU A 6 -26.51 -5.76 -41.54
C LEU A 6 -25.49 -6.91 -41.38
N GLN A 7 -24.22 -6.51 -41.31
CA GLN A 7 -23.10 -7.29 -40.78
C GLN A 7 -23.46 -7.94 -39.44
N PRO A 8 -22.73 -9.03 -39.09
CA PRO A 8 -22.17 -9.15 -37.76
C PRO A 8 -20.63 -9.17 -37.79
N PRO A 9 -20.01 -8.84 -36.65
CA PRO A 9 -18.63 -8.37 -36.57
C PRO A 9 -17.61 -9.50 -36.55
N GLU A 10 -16.43 -9.22 -37.12
CA GLU A 10 -15.23 -9.98 -36.81
C GLU A 10 -14.95 -9.81 -35.31
N GLY A 11 -14.96 -10.93 -34.60
CA GLY A 11 -14.67 -11.00 -33.19
C GLY A 11 -13.24 -10.56 -32.94
N SER A 12 -13.08 -9.31 -32.53
CA SER A 12 -11.89 -8.81 -31.85
C SER A 12 -11.59 -9.71 -30.66
N SER A 13 -10.60 -10.59 -30.84
CA SER A 13 -9.94 -11.28 -29.74
C SER A 13 -9.18 -10.23 -28.95
N SER A 14 -9.88 -9.54 -28.05
CA SER A 14 -9.29 -8.77 -26.98
C SER A 14 -8.61 -9.75 -26.04
N SER A 15 -7.36 -10.09 -26.37
CA SER A 15 -6.44 -10.69 -25.42
C SER A 15 -6.19 -9.64 -24.34
N SER A 16 -7.08 -9.60 -23.34
CA SER A 16 -6.82 -8.93 -22.07
C SER A 16 -5.74 -9.72 -21.36
N SER A 17 -4.51 -9.56 -21.84
CA SER A 17 -3.32 -10.00 -21.14
C SER A 17 -3.23 -9.16 -19.88
N SER A 18 -3.81 -9.68 -18.81
CA SER A 18 -3.49 -9.28 -17.45
C SER A 18 -2.00 -9.58 -17.29
N ALA A 19 -1.17 -8.57 -17.53
CA ALA A 19 0.27 -8.66 -17.42
C ALA A 19 0.58 -9.03 -15.97
N SER A 20 0.81 -10.31 -15.76
CA SER A 20 1.10 -10.85 -14.44
C SER A 20 2.42 -10.26 -13.96
N LEU A 21 2.54 -10.00 -12.67
CA LEU A 21 3.78 -9.56 -12.00
C LEU A 21 4.97 -10.48 -12.31
N SER A 22 4.69 -11.74 -12.65
CA SER A 22 5.63 -12.75 -13.15
C SER A 22 6.33 -12.38 -14.46
N SER A 23 5.73 -11.51 -15.28
CA SER A 23 6.19 -11.19 -16.63
C SER A 23 7.30 -10.15 -16.68
N ILE A 24 7.66 -9.50 -15.57
CA ILE A 24 8.83 -8.64 -15.50
C ILE A 24 10.04 -9.49 -15.06
N PRO A 25 10.94 -9.86 -16.00
CA PRO A 25 12.19 -10.52 -15.63
C PRO A 25 13.08 -9.53 -14.88
N LEU A 26 13.47 -9.87 -13.66
CA LEU A 26 14.55 -9.16 -12.98
C LEU A 26 15.87 -9.66 -13.56
N ALA A 27 16.69 -8.74 -14.10
CA ALA A 27 18.03 -9.09 -14.54
C ALA A 27 18.93 -9.29 -13.31
N SER A 28 19.29 -10.55 -13.03
CA SER A 28 20.23 -10.91 -11.98
C SER A 28 21.64 -10.48 -12.38
N THR A 29 22.33 -9.79 -11.48
CA THR A 29 23.76 -9.51 -11.62
C THR A 29 24.50 -10.33 -10.56
N SER A 30 25.67 -10.90 -10.86
CA SER A 30 26.41 -11.84 -9.99
C SER A 30 27.02 -11.19 -8.72
N SER A 31 26.30 -10.32 -8.05
CA SER A 31 26.68 -9.68 -6.79
C SER A 31 25.62 -9.97 -5.71
N ARG A 32 26.07 -10.38 -4.52
CA ARG A 32 25.20 -10.62 -3.36
C ARG A 32 25.07 -9.35 -2.54
N CYS A 33 23.89 -9.12 -1.96
CA CYS A 33 23.63 -8.01 -1.06
C CYS A 33 24.52 -8.13 0.19
N PRO A 34 25.26 -7.08 0.57
CA PRO A 34 26.14 -7.12 1.75
C PRO A 34 25.36 -7.20 3.07
N ARG A 35 24.04 -6.93 3.06
CA ARG A 35 23.20 -6.97 4.27
C ARG A 35 22.55 -8.32 4.53
N CYS A 36 21.96 -8.94 3.50
CA CYS A 36 21.19 -10.17 3.65
C CYS A 36 21.72 -11.34 2.80
N SER A 37 22.81 -11.16 2.06
CA SER A 37 23.40 -12.14 1.12
C SER A 37 22.50 -12.56 -0.05
N ASP A 38 21.33 -11.95 -0.20
CA ASP A 38 20.41 -12.20 -1.31
C ASP A 38 20.94 -11.64 -2.63
N THR A 39 20.39 -12.09 -3.75
CA THR A 39 20.80 -11.67 -5.09
C THR A 39 20.46 -10.19 -5.35
N LEU A 40 21.37 -9.47 -6.01
CA LEU A 40 21.12 -8.11 -6.48
C LEU A 40 20.56 -8.12 -7.90
N TYR A 41 19.53 -7.31 -8.12
CA TYR A 41 18.81 -7.22 -9.37
C TYR A 41 18.81 -5.79 -9.89
N LEU A 42 18.79 -5.62 -11.21
CA LEU A 42 18.43 -4.34 -11.80
C LEU A 42 16.92 -4.14 -11.67
N PRO A 43 16.45 -2.97 -11.17
CA PRO A 43 15.05 -2.61 -11.24
C PRO A 43 14.54 -2.61 -12.69
N PRO A 44 13.24 -2.89 -12.93
CA PRO A 44 12.64 -2.76 -14.26
C PRO A 44 12.84 -1.33 -14.81
N SER A 45 12.80 -1.13 -16.13
CA SER A 45 12.78 0.23 -16.68
C SER A 45 11.49 0.97 -16.29
N ILE A 46 11.52 2.30 -16.32
CA ILE A 46 10.32 3.13 -16.09
C ILE A 46 9.21 2.73 -17.07
N GLU A 47 9.54 2.65 -18.37
CA GLU A 47 8.60 2.25 -19.44
C GLU A 47 7.97 0.88 -19.17
N THR A 48 8.77 -0.10 -18.72
CA THR A 48 8.25 -1.43 -18.38
C THR A 48 7.29 -1.35 -17.20
N LEU A 49 7.63 -0.56 -16.18
CA LEU A 49 6.82 -0.43 -14.98
C LEU A 49 5.49 0.27 -15.27
N GLU A 50 5.50 1.35 -16.05
CA GLU A 50 4.28 2.08 -16.47
C GLU A 50 3.40 1.24 -17.39
N TYR A 51 3.99 0.45 -18.28
CA TYR A 51 3.25 -0.43 -19.17
C TYR A 51 2.53 -1.55 -18.41
N VAL A 52 3.20 -2.19 -17.45
CA VAL A 52 2.65 -3.32 -16.70
C VAL A 52 1.76 -2.86 -15.54
N PHE A 53 2.12 -1.76 -14.87
CA PHE A 53 1.40 -1.19 -13.73
C PHE A 53 1.11 0.30 -13.94
N PRO A 54 0.11 0.65 -14.78
CA PRO A 54 -0.19 2.05 -15.10
C PRO A 54 -0.68 2.86 -13.89
N SER A 55 -1.09 2.20 -12.80
CA SER A 55 -1.47 2.84 -11.54
C SER A 55 -0.30 3.15 -10.61
N VAL A 56 0.90 2.62 -10.88
CA VAL A 56 2.10 2.87 -10.07
C VAL A 56 2.82 4.09 -10.62
N SER A 57 3.21 5.00 -9.72
CA SER A 57 4.11 6.11 -10.07
C SER A 57 5.56 5.67 -9.93
N PRO A 58 6.35 5.58 -11.02
CA PRO A 58 7.74 5.18 -10.96
C PRO A 58 8.56 6.12 -10.08
N SER A 59 9.41 5.55 -9.21
CA SER A 59 10.35 6.33 -8.41
C SER A 59 11.55 6.80 -9.23
N SER A 60 12.19 7.87 -8.79
CA SER A 60 13.35 8.51 -9.41
C SER A 60 14.68 7.80 -9.13
N VAL A 61 14.66 6.57 -8.62
CA VAL A 61 15.89 5.82 -8.32
C VAL A 61 16.69 5.54 -9.59
N ASP A 62 18.03 5.47 -9.47
CA ASP A 62 18.88 5.01 -10.56
C ASP A 62 18.66 3.50 -10.78
N ARG A 63 18.04 3.17 -11.92
CA ARG A 63 17.69 1.79 -12.32
C ARG A 63 18.83 1.07 -13.03
N SER A 64 19.96 1.75 -13.26
CA SER A 64 21.18 1.12 -13.79
C SER A 64 22.05 0.47 -12.71
N VAL A 65 21.75 0.74 -11.42
CA VAL A 65 22.48 0.20 -10.28
C VAL A 65 21.73 -1.00 -9.69
N PRO A 66 22.39 -2.16 -9.50
CA PRO A 66 21.76 -3.32 -8.86
C PRO A 66 21.33 -3.03 -7.41
N ARG A 67 20.12 -3.46 -7.07
CA ARG A 67 19.49 -3.28 -5.74
C ARG A 67 19.00 -4.61 -5.18
N CYS A 68 18.88 -4.68 -3.86
CA CYS A 68 18.34 -5.86 -3.20
C CYS A 68 16.83 -5.72 -3.03
N PHE A 69 16.08 -6.47 -3.83
CA PHE A 69 14.62 -6.54 -3.76
C PHE A 69 14.14 -6.84 -2.33
N GLN A 70 14.75 -7.82 -1.65
CA GLN A 70 14.33 -8.22 -0.31
C GLN A 70 14.62 -7.16 0.75
N CYS A 71 15.73 -6.43 0.66
CA CYS A 71 15.97 -5.30 1.58
C CYS A 71 15.00 -4.14 1.34
N ASP A 72 14.75 -3.77 0.08
CA ASP A 72 13.77 -2.72 -0.23
C ASP A 72 12.37 -3.14 0.27
N LYS A 73 11.98 -4.42 0.10
CA LYS A 73 10.72 -4.97 0.61
C LYS A 73 10.63 -4.87 2.13
N VAL A 74 11.64 -5.37 2.85
CA VAL A 74 11.67 -5.35 4.32
C VAL A 74 11.65 -3.91 4.86
N ASN A 75 12.32 -2.98 4.18
CA ASN A 75 12.27 -1.57 4.55
C ASN A 75 10.87 -0.98 4.41
N ALA A 76 10.17 -1.26 3.32
CA ALA A 76 8.80 -0.83 3.11
C ALA A 76 7.83 -1.45 4.12
N GLU A 77 7.96 -2.75 4.40
CA GLU A 77 7.17 -3.45 5.43
C GLU A 77 7.43 -2.86 6.83
N ARG A 78 8.69 -2.55 7.15
CA ARG A 78 9.04 -1.89 8.42
C ARG A 78 8.45 -0.47 8.50
N ALA A 79 8.51 0.31 7.42
CA ALA A 79 7.94 1.65 7.39
C ALA A 79 6.41 1.61 7.53
N ALA A 80 5.74 0.67 6.86
CA ALA A 80 4.32 0.43 7.02
C ALA A 80 3.98 0.01 8.47
N TYR A 81 4.78 -0.87 9.07
CA TYR A 81 4.65 -1.23 10.48
C TYR A 81 4.78 0.00 11.40
N PHE A 82 5.72 0.91 11.16
CA PHE A 82 5.84 2.13 11.97
C PHE A 82 4.73 3.16 11.72
N ALA A 83 4.08 3.15 10.56
CA ALA A 83 2.88 3.94 10.35
C ALA A 83 1.69 3.42 11.19
N GLU A 84 1.62 2.11 11.43
CA GLU A 84 0.61 1.49 12.29
C GLU A 84 0.96 1.53 13.78
N PHE A 85 2.22 1.29 14.11
CA PHE A 85 2.77 1.19 15.46
C PHE A 85 3.94 2.18 15.62
N PRO A 86 3.63 3.49 15.75
CA PRO A 86 4.65 4.52 15.77
C PRO A 86 5.62 4.35 16.93
N PRO A 87 6.94 4.53 16.71
CA PRO A 87 7.91 4.60 17.78
C PRO A 87 7.69 5.85 18.64
N PRO A 88 8.16 5.86 19.90
CA PRO A 88 8.89 4.79 20.57
C PRO A 88 7.99 3.74 21.24
N THR A 89 6.69 4.00 21.36
CA THR A 89 5.80 3.16 22.17
C THR A 89 5.37 1.89 21.43
N HIS A 90 5.35 1.90 20.09
CA HIS A 90 4.88 0.79 19.27
C HIS A 90 3.45 0.35 19.63
N VAL A 91 2.64 1.27 20.13
CA VAL A 91 1.21 1.06 20.40
C VAL A 91 0.41 1.59 19.22
N ASN A 92 -0.69 0.92 18.90
CA ASN A 92 -1.63 1.35 17.86
C ASN A 92 -2.52 2.49 18.41
N PRO A 93 -2.36 3.75 17.95
CA PRO A 93 -3.09 4.89 18.50
C PRO A 93 -4.59 4.82 18.20
N VAL A 94 -4.99 4.15 17.12
CA VAL A 94 -6.40 3.94 16.78
C VAL A 94 -7.05 3.00 17.79
N ALA A 95 -6.36 1.92 18.16
CA ALA A 95 -6.86 0.96 19.16
C ALA A 95 -6.98 1.59 20.56
N GLU A 96 -6.04 2.47 20.95
CA GLU A 96 -6.15 3.22 22.21
C GLU A 96 -7.38 4.14 22.22
N LEU A 97 -7.63 4.84 21.12
CA LEU A 97 -8.81 5.70 20.98
C LEU A 97 -10.11 4.88 20.99
N GLU A 98 -10.13 3.70 20.37
CA GLU A 98 -11.27 2.79 20.45
C GLU A 98 -11.57 2.34 21.88
N SER A 99 -10.53 1.96 22.64
CA SER A 99 -10.67 1.61 24.05
C SER A 99 -11.21 2.79 24.88
N ARG A 100 -10.69 4.00 24.63
CA ARG A 100 -11.17 5.23 25.29
C ARG A 100 -12.62 5.55 24.94
N ILE A 101 -13.02 5.39 23.68
CA ILE A 101 -14.41 5.58 23.23
C ILE A 101 -15.35 4.64 23.98
N LEU A 102 -14.96 3.37 24.18
CA LEU A 102 -15.76 2.41 24.94
C LEU A 102 -15.90 2.86 26.40
N GLN A 103 -14.80 3.24 27.06
CA GLN A 103 -14.85 3.74 28.44
C GLN A 103 -15.75 4.98 28.60
N ILE A 104 -15.67 5.93 27.66
CA ILE A 104 -16.52 7.13 27.69
C ILE A 104 -18.00 6.75 27.53
N ARG A 105 -18.32 5.79 26.67
CA ARG A 105 -19.70 5.28 26.52
C ARG A 105 -20.20 4.63 27.80
N ASP A 106 -19.36 3.90 28.52
CA ASP A 106 -19.71 3.28 29.80
C ASP A 106 -19.98 4.33 30.89
N TYR A 107 -19.20 5.41 30.94
CA TYR A 107 -19.45 6.53 31.86
C TYR A 107 -20.78 7.23 31.57
N ILE A 108 -21.10 7.46 30.29
CA ILE A 108 -22.38 8.02 29.87
C ILE A 108 -23.53 7.08 30.27
N ALA A 109 -23.38 5.78 30.06
CA ALA A 109 -24.40 4.79 30.42
C ALA A 109 -24.63 4.69 31.93
N SER A 110 -23.61 5.03 32.73
CA SER A 110 -23.67 5.05 34.19
C SER A 110 -24.17 6.39 34.76
N ASP A 111 -24.59 7.33 33.90
CA ASP A 111 -25.04 8.69 34.26
C ASP A 111 -23.96 9.53 34.98
N ILE A 112 -22.68 9.27 34.70
CA ILE A 112 -21.54 9.98 35.29
C ILE A 112 -21.08 11.09 34.33
N GLU A 113 -21.20 12.34 34.76
CA GLU A 113 -20.67 13.52 34.06
C GLU A 113 -21.07 13.59 32.57
N VAL A 114 -22.34 13.25 32.30
CA VAL A 114 -22.87 12.92 30.97
C VAL A 114 -22.56 13.97 29.90
N ASP A 115 -22.76 15.26 30.20
CA ASP A 115 -22.58 16.31 29.19
C ASP A 115 -21.11 16.52 28.82
N GLY A 116 -20.20 16.47 29.81
CA GLY A 116 -18.76 16.49 29.58
C GLY A 116 -18.29 15.27 28.78
N MET A 117 -18.82 14.09 29.13
CA MET A 117 -18.48 12.84 28.46
C MET A 117 -18.99 12.77 27.01
N LYS A 118 -20.16 13.34 26.71
CA LYS A 118 -20.65 13.45 25.32
C LYS A 118 -19.72 14.30 24.45
N ILE A 119 -19.20 15.41 24.98
CA ILE A 119 -18.21 16.24 24.28
C ILE A 119 -16.92 15.46 24.08
N ALA A 120 -16.42 14.81 25.13
CA ALA A 120 -15.21 13.98 25.05
C ALA A 120 -15.36 12.82 24.04
N LEU A 121 -16.55 12.22 23.94
CA LEU A 121 -16.86 11.17 22.98
C LEU A 121 -16.75 11.67 21.55
N ALA A 122 -17.35 12.82 21.25
CA ALA A 122 -17.28 13.43 19.91
C ALA A 122 -15.81 13.70 19.51
N VAL A 123 -15.04 14.30 20.43
CA VAL A 123 -13.61 14.56 20.21
C VAL A 123 -12.82 13.27 19.95
N ALA A 124 -13.06 12.21 20.74
CA ALA A 124 -12.35 10.95 20.58
C ALA A 124 -12.67 10.27 19.23
N ILE A 125 -13.92 10.36 18.75
CA ILE A 125 -14.34 9.84 17.44
C ILE A 125 -13.64 10.60 16.29
N ASP A 126 -13.59 11.92 16.38
CA ASP A 126 -12.91 12.75 15.36
C ASP A 126 -11.41 12.47 15.34
N GLN A 127 -10.78 12.37 16.52
CA GLN A 127 -9.37 11.99 16.66
C GLN A 127 -9.09 10.61 16.07
N LYS A 128 -9.95 9.63 16.34
CA LYS A 128 -9.81 8.28 15.78
C LYS A 128 -9.82 8.33 14.26
N SER A 129 -10.81 9.00 13.69
CA SER A 129 -10.97 9.15 12.23
C SER A 129 -9.77 9.85 11.58
N ALA A 130 -9.17 10.82 12.27
CA ALA A 130 -7.94 11.47 11.81
C ALA A 130 -6.74 10.52 11.86
N LYS A 131 -6.59 9.75 12.94
CA LYS A 131 -5.50 8.78 13.10
C LYS A 131 -5.57 7.60 12.15
N GLU A 132 -6.77 7.12 11.82
CA GLU A 132 -6.96 6.12 10.77
C GLU A 132 -6.48 6.64 9.41
N ARG A 133 -6.87 7.87 9.04
CA ARG A 133 -6.41 8.49 7.78
C ARG A 133 -4.89 8.68 7.74
N GLU A 134 -4.29 9.11 8.85
CA GLU A 134 -2.84 9.29 8.97
C GLU A 134 -2.10 7.95 8.83
N ARG A 135 -2.54 6.92 9.55
CA ARG A 135 -2.00 5.55 9.45
C ARG A 135 -2.10 5.03 8.01
N ASP A 136 -3.29 5.09 7.43
CA ASP A 136 -3.55 4.53 6.10
C ASP A 136 -2.77 5.27 5.01
N ALA A 137 -2.56 6.58 5.17
CA ALA A 137 -1.68 7.36 4.31
C ALA A 137 -0.21 6.92 4.47
N GLY A 138 0.28 6.79 5.71
CA GLY A 138 1.65 6.36 5.98
C GLY A 138 1.97 4.96 5.48
N ILE A 139 1.05 4.00 5.65
CA ILE A 139 1.19 2.64 5.09
C ILE A 139 1.26 2.70 3.57
N ARG A 140 0.38 3.48 2.94
CA ARG A 140 0.34 3.62 1.48
C ARG A 140 1.61 4.26 0.94
N GLU A 141 2.11 5.30 1.59
CA GLU A 141 3.36 5.97 1.22
C GLU A 141 4.55 5.01 1.32
N ALA A 142 4.66 4.27 2.43
CA ALA A 142 5.71 3.27 2.64
C ALA A 142 5.73 2.20 1.53
N LEU A 143 4.55 1.72 1.13
CA LEU A 143 4.44 0.74 0.05
C LEU A 143 4.63 1.36 -1.34
N ASN A 144 4.24 2.62 -1.53
CA ASN A 144 4.36 3.31 -2.82
C ASN A 144 5.83 3.48 -3.23
N GLU A 145 6.74 3.73 -2.28
CA GLU A 145 8.17 3.81 -2.58
C GLU A 145 8.69 2.48 -3.15
N PHE A 146 8.39 1.36 -2.50
CA PHE A 146 8.75 0.03 -3.00
C PHE A 146 8.12 -0.28 -4.36
N CYS A 147 6.81 -0.02 -4.49
CA CYS A 147 6.07 -0.24 -5.72
C CYS A 147 6.63 0.62 -6.87
N GLY A 148 7.04 1.86 -6.59
CA GLY A 148 7.65 2.74 -7.58
C GLY A 148 9.00 2.23 -8.09
N ILE A 149 9.69 1.35 -7.35
CA ILE A 149 10.94 0.72 -7.79
C ILE A 149 10.65 -0.59 -8.53
N TRP A 150 9.87 -1.48 -7.93
CA TRP A 150 9.76 -2.89 -8.34
C TRP A 150 8.41 -3.29 -8.92
N GLY A 151 7.38 -2.45 -8.76
CA GLY A 151 5.97 -2.80 -8.95
C GLY A 151 5.35 -3.39 -7.68
N PRO A 152 4.04 -3.71 -7.71
CA PRO A 152 3.35 -4.34 -6.60
C PRO A 152 4.08 -5.61 -6.10
N PRO A 153 3.93 -5.98 -4.82
CA PRO A 153 4.49 -7.23 -4.32
C PRO A 153 3.93 -8.42 -5.12
N ARG A 154 4.81 -9.37 -5.49
CA ARG A 154 4.37 -10.65 -6.06
C ARG A 154 3.55 -11.36 -4.98
N THR A 155 2.24 -11.49 -5.17
CA THR A 155 1.42 -12.40 -4.37
C THR A 155 1.82 -13.82 -4.77
N SER A 156 2.53 -14.51 -3.89
CA SER A 156 2.82 -15.94 -4.03
C SER A 156 1.57 -16.78 -3.86
#